data_AF-A0AB34IHP2-F1
#
_entry.id   AF-A0AB34IHP2-F1
#
_cell.length_a   1.000
_cell.length_b   1.000
_cell.length_c   1.000
_cell.angle_alpha   90.00
_cell.angle_beta   90.00
_cell.angle_gamma   90.00
#
_symmetry.space_group_name_H-M   'P 1'
#
loop_
_entity.id
_entity.type
_entity.pdbx_description
1 polymer ?
#
loop_
_entity_poly.entity_id
_entity_poly.type
_entity_poly.pdbx_seq_one_letter_code
_entity_poly.pdbx_strand_id
1 'polypeptide(L)'
;MATGDSAVPHAPHSPHAEVLSSASRVLPAELDRLPPPALAELAASLGCDEASLQHFLTESCAPGLLHPPGDALPKLDERSSAEEVRMLAELYWRCSVALVQMPEGALASLARHHVDLAPFLASPEASAPERRMALVRAVLPRFAMVCTTREEAEEAERRKAEIKKLKEEAAREEEVGSAAAQTPPPQEATEPAPRSARPTGPAPRPSSPESGVLV
;
A
#
# COMPACT_ATOMS: atom_id res chain seq x y z
N MET A 1 -20.19 -32.64 23.35
CA MET A 1 -20.13 -31.20 23.71
C MET A 1 -19.55 -30.48 22.51
N ALA A 2 -20.39 -29.82 21.70
CA ALA A 2 -19.94 -29.07 20.54
C ALA A 2 -19.68 -27.63 20.99
N THR A 3 -18.43 -27.17 20.90
CA THR A 3 -18.07 -25.76 21.05
C THR A 3 -18.61 -25.02 19.84
N GLY A 4 -19.74 -24.34 20.03
CA GLY A 4 -20.31 -23.45 19.04
C GLY A 4 -19.34 -22.29 18.80
N ASP A 5 -18.75 -22.28 17.61
CA ASP A 5 -17.95 -21.18 17.10
C ASP A 5 -18.90 -19.98 16.95
N SER A 6 -18.90 -19.11 17.95
CA SER A 6 -19.75 -17.92 18.00
C SER A 6 -19.17 -16.92 17.01
N ALA A 7 -19.61 -17.00 15.76
CA ALA A 7 -19.33 -16.02 14.73
C ALA A 7 -19.87 -14.66 15.20
N VAL A 8 -19.00 -13.85 15.82
CA VAL A 8 -19.30 -12.46 16.15
C VAL A 8 -19.53 -11.75 14.82
N PRO A 9 -20.70 -11.14 14.60
CA PRO A 9 -20.93 -10.37 13.39
C PRO A 9 -19.94 -9.21 13.37
N HIS A 10 -18.94 -9.29 12.49
CA HIS A 10 -18.05 -8.16 12.22
C HIS A 10 -18.92 -7.03 11.67
N ALA A 11 -19.03 -5.95 12.44
CA ALA A 11 -19.71 -4.74 11.99
C ALA A 11 -19.08 -4.29 10.65
N PRO A 12 -19.88 -3.74 9.72
CA PRO A 12 -19.36 -3.28 8.45
C PRO A 12 -18.29 -2.22 8.70
N HIS A 13 -17.07 -2.57 8.32
CA HIS A 13 -15.91 -1.73 8.45
C HIS A 13 -15.98 -0.63 7.39
N SER A 14 -16.17 0.62 7.80
CA SER A 14 -16.11 1.76 6.88
C SER A 14 -14.65 2.22 6.75
N PRO A 15 -14.01 2.13 5.56
CA PRO A 15 -12.64 2.62 5.37
C PRO A 15 -12.48 4.09 5.77
N HIS A 16 -13.52 4.90 5.54
CA HIS A 16 -13.54 6.30 5.94
C HIS A 16 -13.39 6.49 7.46
N ALA A 17 -14.10 5.70 8.26
CA ALA A 17 -14.00 5.79 9.72
C ALA A 17 -12.60 5.41 10.22
N GLU A 18 -11.98 4.39 9.63
CA GLU A 18 -10.62 3.98 9.98
C GLU A 18 -9.54 4.97 9.55
N VAL A 19 -9.71 5.60 8.38
CA VAL A 19 -8.83 6.68 7.90
C VAL A 19 -8.81 7.83 8.90
N LEU A 20 -9.99 8.29 9.34
CA LEU A 20 -10.11 9.38 10.31
C LEU A 20 -9.60 8.97 11.70
N SER A 21 -9.86 7.72 12.12
CA SER A 21 -9.30 7.17 13.36
C SER A 21 -7.76 7.10 13.32
N SER A 22 -7.17 6.82 12.16
CA SER A 22 -5.72 6.84 12.01
C SER A 22 -5.16 8.27 12.04
N ALA A 23 -5.89 9.25 11.52
CA ALA A 23 -5.49 10.67 11.57
C ALA A 23 -5.33 11.15 13.02
N SER A 24 -6.31 10.82 13.89
CA SER A 24 -6.29 11.24 15.29
C SER A 24 -5.19 10.58 16.12
N ARG A 25 -4.65 9.43 15.66
CA ARG A 25 -3.50 8.76 16.28
C ARG A 25 -2.17 9.29 15.76
N VAL A 26 -2.04 9.45 14.43
CA VAL A 26 -0.75 9.73 13.78
C VAL A 26 -0.41 11.21 13.80
N LEU A 27 -1.36 12.09 13.46
CA LEU A 27 -1.05 13.52 13.31
C LEU A 27 -0.52 14.17 14.59
N PRO A 28 -1.09 13.94 15.79
CA PRO A 28 -0.52 14.49 17.02
C PRO A 28 0.93 14.05 17.22
N ALA A 29 1.21 12.77 17.05
CA ALA A 29 2.56 12.21 17.25
C ALA A 29 3.58 12.75 16.23
N GLU A 30 3.18 13.02 14.99
CA GLU A 30 4.08 13.61 13.99
C GLU A 30 4.26 15.12 14.18
N LEU A 31 3.23 15.84 14.62
CA LEU A 31 3.32 17.26 14.95
C LEU A 31 4.18 17.49 16.21
N ASP A 32 4.05 16.64 17.23
CA ASP A 32 4.84 16.70 18.47
C ASP A 32 6.35 16.47 18.24
N ARG A 33 6.72 15.86 17.11
CA ARG A 33 8.13 15.67 16.72
C ARG A 33 8.76 16.92 16.13
N LEU A 34 7.96 17.90 15.72
CA LEU A 34 8.46 19.15 15.17
C LEU A 34 8.99 20.03 16.30
N PRO A 35 10.17 20.65 16.15
CA PRO A 35 10.61 21.64 17.13
C PRO A 35 9.62 22.82 17.13
N PRO A 36 9.36 23.47 18.28
CA PRO A 36 8.34 24.52 18.38
C PRO A 36 8.41 25.62 17.31
N PRO A 37 9.60 26.13 16.92
CA PRO A 37 9.69 27.09 15.82
C PRO A 37 9.16 26.55 14.48
N ALA A 38 9.42 25.28 14.16
CA ALA A 38 8.94 24.66 12.93
C ALA A 38 7.44 24.42 12.95
N LEU A 39 6.86 24.11 14.11
CA LEU A 39 5.40 23.98 14.27
C LEU A 39 4.69 25.32 14.03
N ALA A 40 5.22 26.40 14.62
CA ALA A 40 4.72 27.76 14.43
C ALA A 40 4.83 28.21 12.96
N GLU A 41 5.98 27.98 12.34
CA GLU A 41 6.20 28.26 10.91
C GLU A 41 5.24 27.46 10.02
N LEU A 42 5.01 26.19 10.34
CA LEU A 42 4.07 25.35 9.63
C LEU A 42 2.63 25.91 9.73
N ALA A 43 2.17 26.23 10.94
CA ALA A 43 0.85 26.84 11.16
C ALA A 43 0.69 28.14 10.35
N ALA A 44 1.66 29.04 10.44
CA ALA A 44 1.68 30.30 9.70
C ALA A 44 1.66 30.08 8.18
N SER A 45 2.43 29.11 7.67
CA SER A 45 2.46 28.77 6.24
C SER A 45 1.14 28.24 5.71
N LEU A 46 0.32 27.65 6.58
CA LEU A 46 -1.00 27.11 6.28
C LEU A 46 -2.13 28.11 6.59
N GLY A 47 -1.80 29.28 7.15
CA GLY A 47 -2.76 30.33 7.48
C GLY A 47 -3.69 29.95 8.64
N CYS A 48 -3.25 29.08 9.54
CA CYS A 48 -4.01 28.68 10.72
C CYS A 48 -3.16 28.79 12.00
N ASP A 49 -3.78 28.63 13.16
CA ASP A 49 -3.09 28.55 14.44
C ASP A 49 -2.59 27.13 14.74
N GLU A 50 -1.60 27.01 15.63
CA GLU A 50 -0.99 25.73 15.99
C GLU A 50 -1.99 24.73 16.58
N ALA A 51 -2.97 25.19 17.37
CA ALA A 51 -3.96 24.31 18.00
C ALA A 51 -4.95 23.73 16.98
N SER A 52 -5.18 24.43 15.87
CA SER A 52 -6.05 24.01 14.77
C SER A 52 -5.35 23.14 13.72
N LEU A 53 -4.01 23.01 13.75
CA LEU A 53 -3.22 22.31 12.72
C LEU A 53 -3.71 20.89 12.43
N GLN A 54 -3.91 20.09 13.48
CA GLN A 54 -4.35 18.70 13.32
C GLN A 54 -5.70 18.63 12.58
N HIS A 55 -6.65 19.46 13.01
CA HIS A 55 -7.99 19.50 12.43
C HIS A 55 -7.91 19.96 10.96
N PHE A 56 -7.18 21.04 10.69
CA PHE A 56 -6.99 21.58 9.36
C PHE A 56 -6.38 20.56 8.39
N LEU A 57 -5.32 19.85 8.81
CA LEU A 57 -4.68 18.81 8.01
C LEU A 57 -5.62 17.63 7.75
N THR A 58 -6.37 17.21 8.77
CA THR A 58 -7.33 16.11 8.62
C THR A 58 -8.40 16.45 7.60
N GLU A 59 -9.07 17.60 7.74
CA GLU A 59 -10.12 18.02 6.81
C GLU A 59 -9.61 18.26 5.40
N SER A 60 -8.45 18.92 5.27
CA SER A 60 -7.91 19.28 3.97
C SER A 60 -7.38 18.08 3.19
N CYS A 61 -6.79 17.09 3.87
CA CYS A 61 -6.09 15.98 3.22
C CYS A 61 -6.89 14.68 3.19
N ALA A 62 -7.86 14.44 4.10
CA ALA A 62 -8.64 13.19 4.10
C ALA A 62 -9.29 12.84 2.76
N PRO A 63 -9.87 13.79 1.99
CA PRO A 63 -10.52 13.45 0.72
C PRO A 63 -9.56 12.80 -0.28
N GLY A 64 -8.30 13.22 -0.32
CA GLY A 64 -7.32 12.71 -1.29
C GLY A 64 -6.96 11.22 -1.11
N LEU A 65 -7.19 10.66 0.07
CA LEU A 65 -6.90 9.25 0.34
C LEU A 65 -7.95 8.31 -0.30
N LEU A 66 -9.21 8.75 -0.34
CA LEU A 66 -10.33 7.96 -0.89
C LEU A 66 -10.72 8.41 -2.30
N HIS A 67 -10.47 9.68 -2.61
CA HIS A 67 -10.82 10.33 -3.87
C HIS A 67 -9.61 11.14 -4.36
N PRO A 68 -8.53 10.46 -4.80
CA PRO A 68 -7.35 11.14 -5.29
C PRO A 68 -7.68 11.96 -6.55
N PRO A 69 -7.02 13.10 -6.76
CA PRO A 69 -7.31 13.97 -7.90
C PRO A 69 -6.77 13.43 -9.22
N GLY A 70 -7.27 13.98 -10.32
CA GLY A 70 -6.78 13.69 -11.66
C GLY A 70 -7.21 12.32 -12.18
N ASP A 71 -6.27 11.60 -12.77
CA ASP A 71 -6.48 10.26 -13.33
C ASP A 71 -6.22 9.11 -12.34
N ALA A 72 -5.86 9.47 -11.10
CA ALA A 72 -5.51 8.52 -10.06
C ALA A 72 -6.73 7.73 -9.57
N LEU A 73 -6.51 6.45 -9.26
CA LEU A 73 -7.47 5.53 -8.67
C LEU A 73 -7.03 5.18 -7.26
N PRO A 74 -7.91 5.25 -6.25
CA PRO A 74 -7.55 4.90 -4.88
C PRO A 74 -7.22 3.41 -4.78
N LYS A 75 -6.19 3.07 -3.98
CA LYS A 75 -5.90 1.66 -3.64
C LYS A 75 -6.85 1.10 -2.60
N LEU A 76 -7.46 1.98 -1.80
CA LEU A 76 -8.42 1.61 -0.77
C LEU A 76 -9.83 1.57 -1.36
N ASP A 77 -10.52 0.45 -1.11
CA ASP A 77 -11.90 0.21 -1.46
C ASP A 77 -12.66 -0.46 -0.30
N GLU A 78 -13.94 -0.74 -0.49
CA GLU A 78 -14.79 -1.40 0.53
C GLU A 78 -14.38 -2.85 0.83
N ARG A 79 -13.51 -3.45 0.01
CA ARG A 79 -13.03 -4.84 0.15
C ARG A 79 -11.68 -4.92 0.85
N SER A 80 -11.01 -3.77 1.02
CA SER A 80 -9.71 -3.66 1.66
C SER A 80 -9.79 -4.11 3.12
N SER A 81 -8.77 -4.85 3.57
CA SER A 81 -8.72 -5.28 4.96
C SER A 81 -8.45 -4.12 5.91
N ALA A 82 -8.87 -4.25 7.18
CA ALA A 82 -8.59 -3.23 8.21
C ALA A 82 -7.09 -2.97 8.42
N GLU A 83 -6.26 -4.01 8.23
CA GLU A 83 -4.81 -3.87 8.32
C GLU A 83 -4.24 -3.05 7.16
N GLU A 84 -4.68 -3.29 5.92
CA GLU A 84 -4.28 -2.51 4.76
C GLU A 84 -4.74 -1.05 4.85
N VAL A 85 -6.00 -0.82 5.25
CA VAL A 85 -6.56 0.53 5.43
C VAL A 85 -5.73 1.30 6.45
N ARG A 86 -5.42 0.68 7.60
CA ARG A 86 -4.59 1.29 8.64
C ARG A 86 -3.18 1.59 8.14
N MET A 87 -2.50 0.63 7.52
CA MET A 87 -1.13 0.79 7.04
C MET A 87 -1.02 1.95 6.03
N LEU A 88 -1.92 1.99 5.03
CA LEU A 88 -1.92 3.04 4.01
C LEU A 88 -2.33 4.39 4.59
N ALA A 89 -3.32 4.43 5.49
CA ALA A 89 -3.71 5.67 6.16
C ALA A 89 -2.59 6.24 7.04
N GLU A 90 -1.89 5.40 7.82
CA GLU A 90 -0.76 5.86 8.63
C GLU A 90 0.37 6.44 7.79
N LEU A 91 0.73 5.77 6.69
CA LEU A 91 1.73 6.30 5.74
C LEU A 91 1.27 7.63 5.16
N TYR A 92 0.01 7.73 4.72
CA TYR A 92 -0.57 8.95 4.17
C TYR A 92 -0.47 10.14 5.14
N TRP A 93 -0.82 9.93 6.42
CA TRP A 93 -0.76 11.00 7.43
C TRP A 93 0.67 11.42 7.79
N ARG A 94 1.63 10.49 7.78
CA ARG A 94 3.05 10.86 7.92
C ARG A 94 3.55 11.68 6.74
N CYS A 95 3.19 11.26 5.53
CA CYS A 95 3.53 11.96 4.31
C CYS A 95 2.88 13.35 4.24
N SER A 96 1.68 13.54 4.79
CA SER A 96 1.02 14.85 4.78
C SER A 96 1.83 15.89 5.55
N VAL A 97 2.32 15.56 6.75
CA VAL A 97 3.18 16.42 7.58
C VAL A 97 4.53 16.70 6.90
N ALA A 98 5.10 15.70 6.23
CA ALA A 98 6.34 15.89 5.47
C ALA A 98 6.14 16.85 4.28
N LEU A 99 5.09 16.67 3.48
CA LEU A 99 4.83 17.49 2.30
C LEU A 99 4.49 18.94 2.64
N VAL A 100 3.72 19.20 3.70
CA VAL A 100 3.40 20.58 4.09
C VAL A 100 4.64 21.38 4.49
N GLN A 101 5.67 20.72 5.04
CA GLN A 101 6.96 21.33 5.38
C GLN A 101 7.87 21.54 4.16
N MET A 102 7.63 20.86 3.04
CA MET A 102 8.45 21.04 1.85
C MET A 102 8.34 22.46 1.28
N PRO A 103 9.42 23.04 0.75
CA PRO A 103 9.33 24.32 0.04
C PRO A 103 8.33 24.26 -1.13
N GLU A 104 7.57 25.34 -1.36
CA GLU A 104 6.55 25.41 -2.42
C GLU A 104 7.13 25.07 -3.80
N GLY A 105 8.35 25.53 -4.10
CA GLY A 105 9.04 25.21 -5.36
C GLY A 105 9.32 23.71 -5.54
N ALA A 106 9.59 22.98 -4.46
CA ALA A 106 9.79 21.53 -4.50
C ALA A 106 8.47 20.80 -4.74
N LEU A 107 7.39 21.22 -4.06
CA LEU A 107 6.04 20.71 -4.31
C LEU A 107 5.58 20.96 -5.76
N ALA A 108 5.82 22.16 -6.29
CA ALA A 108 5.53 22.50 -7.67
C ALA A 108 6.35 21.64 -8.66
N SER A 109 7.60 21.34 -8.33
CA SER A 109 8.43 20.44 -9.14
C SER A 109 7.86 19.01 -9.15
N LEU A 110 7.37 18.50 -8.03
CA LEU A 110 6.70 17.19 -7.96
C LEU A 110 5.43 17.18 -8.83
N ALA A 111 4.60 18.22 -8.71
CA ALA A 111 3.36 18.33 -9.47
C ALA A 111 3.58 18.45 -11.00
N ARG A 112 4.69 19.06 -11.43
CA ARG A 112 5.00 19.30 -12.86
C ARG A 112 5.02 18.02 -13.70
N HIS A 113 5.37 16.88 -13.10
CA HIS A 113 5.44 15.60 -13.81
C HIS A 113 4.07 14.95 -14.03
N HIS A 114 3.00 15.54 -13.49
CA HIS A 114 1.63 15.04 -13.56
C HIS A 114 0.73 16.07 -14.23
N VAL A 115 0.67 16.02 -15.55
CA VAL A 115 -0.11 16.97 -16.38
C VAL A 115 -1.59 16.97 -16.05
N ASP A 116 -2.12 15.83 -15.59
CA ASP A 116 -3.51 15.66 -15.17
C ASP A 116 -3.86 16.41 -13.86
N LEU A 117 -2.86 16.81 -13.08
CA LEU A 117 -3.06 17.59 -11.84
C LEU A 117 -3.33 19.07 -12.09
N ALA A 118 -3.05 19.59 -13.29
CA ALA A 118 -3.16 21.02 -13.58
C ALA A 118 -4.51 21.66 -13.17
N PRO A 119 -5.69 21.01 -13.36
CA PRO A 119 -6.97 21.55 -12.93
C PRO A 119 -7.17 21.65 -11.41
N PHE A 120 -6.36 20.94 -10.64
CA PHE A 120 -6.46 20.87 -9.17
C PHE A 120 -5.46 21.82 -8.48
N LEU A 121 -4.57 22.45 -9.25
CA LEU A 121 -3.65 23.45 -8.76
C LEU A 121 -4.36 24.79 -8.59
N ALA A 122 -3.99 25.54 -7.55
CA ALA A 122 -4.53 26.87 -7.33
C ALA A 122 -4.04 27.85 -8.41
N SER A 123 -4.82 28.91 -8.61
CA SER A 123 -4.41 30.06 -9.44
C SER A 123 -3.09 30.66 -8.94
N PRO A 124 -2.22 31.17 -9.83
CA PRO A 124 -1.03 31.93 -9.43
C PRO A 124 -1.34 33.12 -8.51
N GLU A 125 -2.53 33.70 -8.64
CA GLU A 125 -3.01 34.85 -7.84
C GLU A 125 -3.57 34.44 -6.46
N ALA A 126 -3.74 33.15 -6.19
CA ALA A 126 -4.21 32.68 -4.88
C ALA A 126 -3.18 32.99 -3.79
N SER A 127 -3.62 33.03 -2.53
CA SER A 127 -2.72 33.26 -1.40
C SER A 127 -1.70 32.11 -1.26
N ALA A 128 -0.55 32.39 -0.63
CA ALA A 128 0.50 31.39 -0.47
C ALA A 128 0.03 30.10 0.28
N PRO A 129 -0.77 30.19 1.36
CA PRO A 129 -1.33 29.00 2.02
C PRO A 129 -2.25 28.19 1.09
N GLU A 130 -3.10 28.85 0.31
CA GLU A 130 -4.01 28.19 -0.62
C GLU A 130 -3.24 27.46 -1.73
N ARG A 131 -2.23 28.10 -2.32
CA ARG A 131 -1.37 27.46 -3.34
C ARG A 131 -0.63 26.26 -2.79
N ARG A 132 -0.05 26.41 -1.60
CA ARG A 132 0.64 25.30 -0.90
C ARG A 132 -0.30 24.13 -0.66
N MET A 133 -1.49 24.36 -0.12
CA MET A 133 -2.43 23.28 0.16
C MET A 133 -3.04 22.66 -1.10
N ALA A 134 -3.20 23.42 -2.18
CA ALA A 134 -3.57 22.84 -3.48
C ALA A 134 -2.48 21.88 -3.99
N LEU A 135 -1.21 22.29 -3.92
CA LEU A 135 -0.08 21.43 -4.29
C LEU A 135 0.02 20.18 -3.43
N VAL A 136 -0.09 20.31 -2.10
CA VAL A 136 -0.05 19.17 -1.17
C VAL A 136 -1.18 18.19 -1.49
N ARG A 137 -2.44 18.66 -1.60
CA ARG A 137 -3.58 17.79 -1.92
C ARG A 137 -3.45 17.09 -3.26
N ALA A 138 -2.87 17.77 -4.26
CA ALA A 138 -2.66 17.20 -5.58
C ALA A 138 -1.58 16.10 -5.59
N VAL A 139 -0.49 16.29 -4.85
CA VAL A 139 0.69 15.41 -4.88
C VAL A 139 0.61 14.27 -3.85
N LEU A 140 0.00 14.53 -2.69
CA LEU A 140 0.03 13.65 -1.53
C LEU A 140 -0.40 12.21 -1.83
N PRO A 141 -1.51 11.95 -2.55
CA PRO A 141 -1.93 10.56 -2.80
C PRO A 141 -0.90 9.74 -3.58
N ARG A 142 -0.25 10.35 -4.58
CA ARG A 142 0.81 9.69 -5.37
C ARG A 142 2.09 9.54 -4.56
N PHE A 143 2.48 10.57 -3.83
CA PHE A 143 3.69 10.55 -2.99
C PHE A 143 3.61 9.48 -1.88
N ALA A 144 2.45 9.35 -1.24
CA ALA A 144 2.19 8.33 -0.23
C ALA A 144 1.90 6.94 -0.83
N MET A 145 1.92 6.80 -2.15
CA MET A 145 1.62 5.56 -2.88
C MET A 145 0.25 4.95 -2.51
N VAL A 146 -0.74 5.76 -2.17
CA VAL A 146 -2.11 5.32 -1.81
C VAL A 146 -3.07 5.28 -2.99
N CYS A 147 -2.60 5.68 -4.16
CA CYS A 147 -3.30 5.55 -5.43
C CYS A 147 -2.40 4.91 -6.50
N THR A 148 -3.00 4.49 -7.61
CA THR A 148 -2.32 4.12 -8.86
C THR A 148 -2.87 4.98 -10.00
N THR A 149 -2.12 5.17 -11.08
CA THR A 149 -2.69 5.84 -12.26
C THR A 149 -3.67 4.92 -12.97
N ARG A 150 -4.57 5.50 -13.79
CA ARG A 150 -5.45 4.71 -14.66
C ARG A 150 -4.65 3.82 -15.61
N GLU A 151 -3.57 4.35 -16.18
CA GLU A 151 -2.68 3.61 -17.07
C GLU A 151 -2.05 2.40 -16.38
N GLU A 152 -1.52 2.57 -15.16
CA GLU A 152 -0.96 1.48 -14.36
C GLU A 152 -2.01 0.41 -14.03
N ALA A 153 -3.23 0.82 -13.70
CA ALA A 153 -4.32 -0.09 -13.41
C ALA A 153 -4.72 -0.91 -14.66
N GLU A 154 -4.84 -0.26 -15.81
CA GLU A 154 -5.12 -0.93 -17.09
C GLU A 154 -3.99 -1.89 -17.49
N GLU A 155 -2.74 -1.51 -17.29
CA GLU A 155 -1.60 -2.38 -17.54
C GLU A 155 -1.57 -3.59 -16.60
N ALA A 156 -1.88 -3.39 -15.32
CA ALA A 156 -1.97 -4.48 -14.36
C ALA A 156 -3.07 -5.49 -14.74
N GLU A 157 -4.22 -5.02 -15.21
CA GLU A 157 -5.30 -5.90 -15.69
C GLU A 157 -4.90 -6.65 -16.98
N ARG A 158 -4.21 -5.99 -17.93
CA ARG A 158 -3.66 -6.66 -19.11
C ARG A 158 -2.70 -7.79 -18.74
N ARG A 159 -1.74 -7.51 -17.85
CA ARG A 159 -0.77 -8.50 -17.35
C ARG A 159 -1.46 -9.67 -16.63
N LYS A 160 -2.49 -9.40 -15.82
CA LYS A 160 -3.27 -10.46 -15.17
C LYS A 160 -3.98 -11.36 -16.19
N ALA A 161 -4.57 -10.78 -17.24
CA ALA A 161 -5.23 -11.54 -18.29
C ALA A 161 -4.25 -12.44 -19.08
N GLU A 162 -3.05 -11.92 -19.39
CA GLU A 162 -1.99 -12.69 -20.04
C GLU A 162 -1.50 -13.87 -19.18
N ILE A 163 -1.23 -13.62 -17.89
CA ILE A 163 -0.81 -14.69 -16.95
C ILE A 163 -1.90 -15.75 -16.82
N LYS A 164 -3.18 -15.35 -16.77
CA LYS A 164 -4.30 -16.28 -16.71
C LYS A 164 -4.35 -17.14 -17.97
N LYS A 165 -4.21 -16.54 -19.16
CA LYS A 165 -4.18 -17.26 -20.43
C LYS A 165 -3.03 -18.27 -20.49
N LEU A 166 -1.82 -17.88 -20.09
CA LEU A 166 -0.66 -18.78 -20.04
C LEU A 166 -0.86 -19.95 -19.07
N LYS A 167 -1.48 -19.71 -17.91
CA LYS A 167 -1.81 -20.78 -16.95
C LYS A 167 -2.85 -21.75 -17.51
N GLU A 168 -3.83 -21.26 -18.24
CA GLU A 168 -4.85 -22.09 -18.90
C GLU A 168 -4.26 -22.92 -20.05
N GLU A 169 -3.35 -22.35 -20.84
CA GLU A 169 -2.62 -23.07 -21.88
C GLU A 169 -1.71 -24.16 -21.29
N ALA A 170 -0.94 -23.86 -20.25
CA ALA A 170 -0.09 -24.84 -19.56
C ALA A 170 -0.91 -25.98 -18.93
N ALA A 171 -2.05 -25.68 -18.30
CA ALA A 171 -2.93 -26.70 -17.74
C ALA A 171 -3.53 -27.62 -18.82
N ARG A 172 -3.86 -27.07 -20.01
CA ARG A 172 -4.33 -27.88 -21.15
C ARG A 172 -3.23 -28.77 -21.72
N GLU A 173 -2.00 -28.28 -21.82
CA GLU A 173 -0.86 -29.09 -22.28
C GLU A 173 -0.55 -30.25 -21.31
N GLU A 174 -0.67 -30.01 -20.00
CA GLU A 174 -0.50 -31.06 -18.98
C GLU A 174 -1.61 -32.14 -19.04
N GLU A 175 -2.87 -31.75 -19.29
CA GLU A 175 -3.96 -32.71 -19.49
C GLU A 175 -3.79 -33.54 -20.77
N VAL A 176 -3.33 -32.93 -21.87
CA VAL A 176 -3.07 -33.64 -23.14
C VAL A 176 -1.84 -34.55 -23.03
N GLY A 177 -0.80 -34.13 -22.31
CA GLY A 177 0.38 -34.96 -22.01
C GLY A 177 0.07 -36.16 -21.11
N SER A 178 -0.83 -35.99 -20.14
CA SER A 178 -1.30 -37.06 -19.25
C SER A 178 -2.17 -38.11 -19.99
N ALA A 179 -2.95 -37.68 -20.99
CA ALA A 179 -3.73 -38.60 -21.84
C ALA A 179 -2.85 -39.45 -22.77
N ALA A 180 -1.69 -38.96 -23.21
CA ALA A 180 -0.77 -39.69 -24.08
C ALA A 180 0.08 -40.76 -23.33
N ALA A 181 0.24 -40.63 -22.01
CA ALA A 181 1.02 -41.56 -21.18
C ALA A 181 0.27 -42.83 -20.75
N GLN A 182 -1.02 -42.99 -21.10
CA GLN A 182 -1.81 -44.20 -20.80
C GLN A 182 -1.72 -45.30 -21.88
N THR A 183 -0.61 -45.39 -22.62
CA THR A 183 -0.33 -46.61 -23.41
C THR A 183 0.43 -47.59 -22.51
N PRO A 184 -0.17 -48.70 -22.06
CA PRO A 184 0.47 -49.61 -21.12
C PRO A 184 1.72 -50.23 -21.76
N PRO A 185 2.88 -50.24 -21.08
CA PRO A 185 4.01 -51.04 -21.54
C PRO A 185 3.64 -52.53 -21.44
N PRO A 186 4.09 -53.37 -22.40
CA PRO A 186 3.87 -54.81 -22.35
C PRO A 186 4.50 -55.38 -21.07
N GLN A 187 3.72 -56.17 -20.35
CA GLN A 187 4.11 -56.82 -19.10
C GLN A 187 5.22 -57.84 -19.35
N GLU A 188 6.45 -57.53 -18.95
CA GLU A 188 7.48 -58.54 -18.68
C GLU A 188 7.53 -58.81 -17.18
N ALA A 189 7.36 -60.07 -16.84
CA ALA A 189 7.28 -60.58 -15.48
C ALA A 189 8.66 -60.77 -14.83
N THR A 190 8.64 -61.07 -13.53
CA THR A 190 9.72 -61.65 -12.67
C THR A 190 10.61 -60.56 -12.03
N GLU A 191 10.89 -60.50 -10.71
CA GLU A 191 10.99 -61.49 -9.62
C GLU A 191 10.97 -60.76 -8.24
N PRO A 192 10.72 -61.41 -7.08
CA PRO A 192 10.67 -60.73 -5.78
C PRO A 192 11.90 -60.92 -4.86
N ALA A 193 12.08 -59.91 -3.98
CA ALA A 193 12.79 -59.90 -2.67
C ALA A 193 14.33 -59.72 -2.68
N PRO A 194 15.01 -59.25 -1.58
CA PRO A 194 14.56 -59.14 -0.19
C PRO A 194 14.92 -57.84 0.59
N ARG A 195 14.40 -57.80 1.82
CA ARG A 195 14.60 -56.83 2.92
C ARG A 195 16.09 -56.57 3.25
N SER A 196 16.46 -55.33 3.58
CA SER A 196 17.44 -55.06 4.64
C SER A 196 17.51 -53.61 5.12
N ALA A 197 17.43 -53.52 6.46
CA ALA A 197 18.11 -52.63 7.40
C ALA A 197 17.95 -51.10 7.34
N ARG A 198 17.42 -50.61 8.47
CA ARG A 198 17.54 -49.27 9.07
C ARG A 198 18.96 -49.10 9.68
N PRO A 199 19.56 -47.90 9.67
CA PRO A 199 19.83 -47.20 10.95
C PRO A 199 19.61 -45.66 10.82
N THR A 200 18.87 -45.00 11.72
CA THR A 200 19.36 -44.26 12.91
C THR A 200 20.68 -43.49 12.77
N GLY A 201 20.58 -42.16 12.82
CA GLY A 201 21.67 -41.26 13.19
C GLY A 201 21.34 -39.78 12.92
N PRO A 202 21.25 -38.90 13.94
CA PRO A 202 21.14 -37.45 13.77
C PRO A 202 22.49 -36.73 13.94
N ALA A 203 22.50 -35.43 13.58
CA ALA A 203 23.44 -34.34 13.93
C ALA A 203 24.38 -33.86 12.80
N PRO A 204 24.96 -32.63 12.87
CA PRO A 204 24.68 -31.46 13.72
C PRO A 204 24.45 -30.14 12.92
N ARG A 205 23.98 -29.11 13.63
CA ARG A 205 24.05 -27.69 13.21
C ARG A 205 25.51 -27.20 13.25
N PRO A 206 25.90 -26.28 12.36
CA PRO A 206 26.90 -25.28 12.70
C PRO A 206 26.29 -23.88 12.86
N SER A 207 26.80 -23.22 13.89
CA SER A 207 26.56 -21.87 14.35
C SER A 207 27.26 -20.81 13.47
N SER A 208 26.77 -19.58 13.59
CA SER A 208 27.17 -18.25 13.07
C SER A 208 28.65 -17.95 12.77
N PRO A 209 28.93 -16.80 12.10
CA PRO A 209 29.28 -15.62 12.90
C PRO A 209 28.70 -14.27 12.43
N GLU A 210 28.56 -13.40 13.43
CA GLU A 210 28.52 -11.93 13.35
C GLU A 210 29.70 -11.34 12.56
N SER A 211 29.44 -10.25 11.82
CA SER A 211 30.29 -9.05 11.64
C SER A 211 29.71 -8.23 10.47
N GLY A 212 29.57 -6.92 10.52
CA GLY A 212 30.09 -5.97 11.49
C GLY A 212 29.46 -4.59 11.32
N VAL A 213 29.60 -3.84 12.40
CA VAL A 213 29.40 -2.40 12.50
C VAL A 213 30.56 -1.71 11.76
N LEU A 214 30.25 -0.79 10.85
CA LEU A 214 31.22 0.20 10.36
C LEU A 214 30.82 1.56 10.92
N VAL A 215 31.84 2.21 11.47
CA VAL A 215 31.89 3.53 12.12
C VAL A 215 31.61 4.64 11.11
#